data_AF-A0A960A5Y1-F1
#
_entry.id   AF-A0A960A5Y1-F1
#
_cell.length_a   1.000
_cell.length_b   1.000
_cell.length_c   1.000
_cell.angle_alpha   90.00
_cell.angle_beta   90.00
_cell.angle_gamma   90.00
#
_symmetry.space_group_name_H-M   'P 1'
#
loop_
_entity.id
_entity.type
_entity.pdbx_description
1 polymer ?
#
loop_
_entity_poly.entity_id
_entity_poly.type
_entity_poly.pdbx_seq_one_letter_code
_entity_poly.pdbx_strand_id
1 'polypeptide(L)' 'AHEYLDPLVAAGVDTLILGCTHYPLLTGMISYVMGDGVTLVSSAEECAKDVYRVLLEHGLERTDLRVQ' A
#
# COMPACT_ATOMS: atom_id res chain seq x y z
N ALA A 1 4.23 -1.15 18.32
CA ALA A 1 4.66 -0.59 17.02
C ALA A 1 6.13 -0.22 17.06
N HIS A 2 6.53 0.64 17.99
CA HIS A 2 7.93 1.04 18.22
C HIS A 2 8.94 -0.11 18.22
N GLU A 3 8.71 -1.17 18.99
CA GLU A 3 9.63 -2.34 19.02
C GLU A 3 10.00 -2.89 17.63
N TYR A 4 9.08 -2.85 16.66
CA TYR A 4 9.30 -3.35 15.30
C TYR A 4 9.73 -2.28 14.30
N LEU A 5 9.36 -1.02 14.53
CA LEU A 5 9.59 0.08 13.59
C LEU A 5 10.83 0.90 13.94
N ASP A 6 11.18 1.03 15.21
CA ASP A 6 12.34 1.79 15.67
C ASP A 6 13.67 1.32 15.03
N PRO A 7 13.91 0.01 14.81
CA PRO A 7 15.10 -0.43 14.08
C PRO A 7 15.12 0.07 12.62
N LEU A 8 13.97 0.21 11.98
CA LEU A 8 13.86 0.71 10.60
C LEU A 8 14.05 2.23 10.56
N VAL A 9 13.51 2.95 11.54
CA VAL A 9 13.75 4.39 11.74
C VAL A 9 15.23 4.65 11.97
N ALA A 10 15.89 3.87 12.83
CA ALA A 10 17.32 3.97 13.10
C ALA A 10 18.18 3.63 11.88
N ALA A 11 17.70 2.74 11.00
CA ALA A 11 18.33 2.44 9.73
C ALA A 11 18.17 3.56 8.68
N GLY A 12 17.31 4.56 8.94
CA GLY A 12 17.14 5.72 8.07
C GLY A 12 16.46 5.40 6.73
N VAL A 13 15.55 4.42 6.70
CA VAL A 13 14.79 4.09 5.49
C VAL A 13 13.86 5.23 5.12
N ASP A 14 13.78 5.57 3.83
CA ASP A 14 12.89 6.61 3.29
C ASP A 14 11.57 6.04 2.75
N THR A 15 11.47 4.72 2.65
CA THR A 15 10.32 4.01 2.07
C THR A 15 10.09 2.70 2.80
N LEU A 16 8.82 2.42 3.14
CA LEU A 16 8.40 1.20 3.81
C LEU A 16 7.25 0.53 3.06
N ILE A 17 7.47 -0.74 2.65
CA ILE A 17 6.44 -1.56 2.01
C ILE A 17 5.55 -2.22 3.06
N LEU A 18 4.25 -1.97 2.99
CA LEU A 18 3.23 -2.63 3.79
C LEU A 18 2.88 -4.00 3.17
N GLY A 19 3.77 -4.97 3.35
CA GLY A 19 3.72 -6.29 2.70
C GLY A 19 2.76 -7.31 3.30
N CYS A 20 1.91 -6.93 4.25
CA CYS A 20 0.86 -7.79 4.81
C CYS A 20 -0.51 -7.20 4.51
N THR A 21 -1.46 -8.05 4.15
CA THR A 21 -2.84 -7.66 3.78
C THR A 21 -3.58 -6.86 4.87
N HIS A 22 -3.14 -6.93 6.12
CA HIS A 22 -3.78 -6.22 7.25
C HIS A 22 -3.19 -4.82 7.50
N TYR A 23 -1.98 -4.53 7.05
CA TYR A 23 -1.29 -3.29 7.37
C TYR A 23 -1.90 -2.01 6.79
N PRO A 24 -2.65 -2.03 5.67
CA PRO A 24 -3.39 -0.85 5.23
C PRO A 24 -4.33 -0.27 6.30
N LEU A 25 -4.88 -1.11 7.19
CA LEU A 25 -5.74 -0.68 8.31
C LEU A 25 -4.96 0.04 9.43
N LEU A 26 -3.64 -0.17 9.50
CA LEU A 26 -2.75 0.39 10.51
C LEU A 26 -1.90 1.55 9.97
N THR A 27 -2.11 1.96 8.72
CA THR A 27 -1.31 2.99 8.02
C THR A 27 -1.11 4.24 8.87
N GLY A 28 -2.16 4.76 9.52
CA GLY A 28 -2.04 5.95 10.36
C GLY A 28 -1.10 5.77 11.56
N MET A 29 -1.15 4.61 12.22
CA MET A 29 -0.26 4.29 13.35
C MET A 29 1.18 4.07 12.87
N ILE A 30 1.38 3.37 11.75
CA ILE A 30 2.70 3.14 11.17
C ILE A 30 3.32 4.47 10.73
N SER A 31 2.55 5.33 10.07
CA SER A 31 2.98 6.68 9.65
C SER A 31 3.36 7.55 10.84
N TYR A 32 2.62 7.46 11.96
CA TYR A 32 2.95 8.20 13.18
C TYR A 32 4.32 7.84 13.74
N VAL A 33 4.70 6.56 13.70
CA VAL A 33 6.00 6.08 14.20
C VAL A 33 7.14 6.35 13.22
N MET A 34 6.90 6.15 11.92
CA MET A 34 7.92 6.35 10.88
C MET A 34 8.19 7.83 10.57
N GLY A 35 7.21 8.71 10.82
CA GLY A 35 7.27 10.13 10.52
C GLY A 35 7.04 10.47 9.04
N ASP A 36 6.90 11.77 8.76
CA ASP A 36 6.54 12.29 7.42
C ASP A 36 7.64 12.12 6.36
N GLY A 37 8.87 11.75 6.79
CA GLY A 37 10.00 11.52 5.90
C GLY A 37 9.99 10.15 5.21
N VAL A 38 8.99 9.31 5.50
CA VAL A 38 8.92 7.92 5.01
C VAL A 38 7.70 7.71 4.13
N THR A 39 7.94 7.24 2.91
CA THR A 39 6.88 6.85 1.97
C THR A 39 6.33 5.48 2.35
N LEU A 40 5.04 5.39 2.68
CA LEU A 40 4.38 4.11 2.90
C LEU A 40 3.76 3.58 1.62
N VAL A 41 4.15 2.37 1.20
CA VAL A 41 3.65 1.72 -0.03
C VAL A 41 2.74 0.55 0.32
N SER A 42 1.47 0.64 -0.09
CA SER A 42 0.48 -0.42 0.15
C SER A 42 0.54 -1.50 -0.93
N SER A 43 0.91 -2.73 -0.57
CA SER A 43 0.93 -3.85 -1.52
C SER A 43 -0.46 -4.15 -2.10
N ALA A 44 -1.53 -3.87 -1.36
CA ALA A 44 -2.91 -4.06 -1.84
C ALA A 44 -3.29 -3.04 -2.92
N GLU A 45 -2.90 -1.78 -2.74
CA GLU A 45 -3.21 -0.71 -3.68
C GLU A 45 -2.42 -0.87 -4.98
N GLU A 46 -1.13 -1.22 -4.89
CA GLU A 46 -0.31 -1.50 -6.07
C GLU A 46 -0.82 -2.73 -6.84
N CYS A 47 -1.24 -3.78 -6.14
CA CYS A 47 -1.88 -4.94 -6.77
C CYS A 47 -3.18 -4.55 -7.50
N ALA A 48 -4.01 -3.69 -6.91
CA ALA A 48 -5.25 -3.23 -7.55
C ALA A 48 -4.96 -2.40 -8.82
N LYS A 49 -3.96 -1.51 -8.78
CA LYS A 49 -3.51 -0.74 -9.95
C LYS A 49 -2.98 -1.65 -11.06
N ASP A 50 -2.19 -2.66 -10.70
CA ASP A 50 -1.64 -3.62 -11.66
C ASP A 50 -2.73 -4.47 -12.30
N VAL A 51 -3.67 -5.00 -11.52
CA VAL A 51 -4.83 -5.74 -12.05
C VAL A 51 -5.65 -4.86 -12.98
N TYR A 52 -5.93 -3.61 -12.58
CA TYR A 52 -6.67 -2.68 -13.43
C TYR A 52 -5.95 -2.41 -14.76
N ARG A 53 -4.63 -2.18 -14.74
CA ARG A 53 -3.82 -2.01 -15.94
C ARG A 53 -3.91 -3.25 -16.85
N VAL A 54 -3.74 -4.44 -16.29
CA VAL A 54 -3.82 -5.71 -17.05
C VAL A 54 -5.19 -5.89 -17.69
N LEU A 55 -6.28 -5.56 -16.98
CA LEU A 55 -7.63 -5.63 -17.53
C LEU A 55 -7.79 -4.71 -18.74
N LEU A 56 -7.34 -3.45 -18.64
CA LEU A 56 -7.40 -2.49 -19.75
C LEU A 56 -6.57 -2.91 -20.96
N GLU A 57 -5.34 -3.39 -20.72
CA GLU A 57 -4.44 -3.84 -21.79
C GLU A 57 -5.04 -5.00 -22.62
N HIS A 58 -5.88 -5.81 -21.99
CA HIS A 58 -6.52 -6.96 -22.61
C HIS A 58 -7.99 -6.72 -23.01
N GLY A 59 -8.54 -5.51 -22.78
CA GLY A 59 -9.95 -5.21 -23.03
C GLY A 59 -10.92 -6.06 -22.20
N LEU A 60 -10.53 -6.41 -20.98
CA LEU A 60 -11.29 -7.25 -20.04
C LEU A 60 -11.99 -6.44 -18.96
N GLU A 61 -11.84 -5.12 -18.96
CA GLU A 61 -12.58 -4.26 -18.04
C GLU A 61 -14.09 -4.38 -18.31
N ARG A 62 -14.85 -4.31 -17.21
CA ARG A 62 -16.30 -4.28 -17.33
C ARG A 62 -16.72 -2.93 -17.93
N THR A 63 -17.25 -2.96 -19.14
CA THR A 63 -17.71 -1.76 -19.87
C THR A 63 -19.21 -1.48 -19.71
N ASP A 64 -19.97 -2.41 -19.14
CA ASP A 64 -21.41 -2.26 -18.93
C ASP A 64 -21.76 -1.75 -17.52
N LEU A 65 -22.29 -0.53 -17.44
CA LEU A 65 -22.95 -0.02 -16.23
C LEU A 65 -24.38 -0.56 -16.14
N ARG A 66 -24.54 -1.89 -15.98
CA ARG A 66 -25.81 -2.45 -15.48
C ARG A 66 -25.71 -2.57 -13.97
N VAL A 67 -26.10 -1.49 -13.30
CA VAL A 67 -26.53 -1.53 -11.90
C VAL A 67 -27.97 -2.06 -11.94
N GLN A 68 -28.14 -3.33 -11.56
CA GLN A 68 -29.46 -3.84 -11.16
C GLN A 68 -29.74 -3.38 -9.73
#